data_AF-A0A929BJL9-F1
#
_entry.id   AF-A0A929BJL9-F1
#
_cell.length_a   1.000
_cell.length_b   1.000
_cell.length_c   1.000
_cell.angle_alpha   90.00
_cell.angle_beta   90.00
_cell.angle_gamma   90.00
#
_symmetry.space_group_name_H-M   'P 1'
#
loop_
_entity.id
_entity.type
_entity.pdbx_description
1 polymer ?
#
loop_
_entity_poly.entity_id
_entity_poly.type
_entity_poly.pdbx_seq_one_letter_code
_entity_poly.pdbx_strand_id
1 'polypeptide(L)'
;MTLIKKSKILILLLLVFISCKNLDSNKEKTDEKKPLPKNILNKKTDNYTIVADTIVYGVILKNSNPEDYWTEECLRNIDRKKITDIIFKAIYEGRITAYDYFENTAFTIDEIKNIEKKNKFNRDRFAQIQFNEEWLIDEINLKMEKRVTSIILGYELYDKKNKVKAYSAAFKIYLNK
;
A
#
# COMPACT_ATOMS: atom_id res chain seq x y z
N MET A 1 -10.37 87.76 -0.39
CA MET A 1 -9.09 88.43 -0.07
C MET A 1 -8.53 87.75 1.17
N THR A 2 -7.37 87.12 1.23
CA THR A 2 -6.18 87.17 0.36
C THR A 2 -5.31 85.93 0.63
N LEU A 3 -4.46 85.60 -0.35
CA LEU A 3 -3.48 84.52 -0.54
C LEU A 3 -2.67 84.07 0.70
N ILE A 4 -2.04 82.88 0.61
CA ILE A 4 -0.56 82.72 0.65
C ILE A 4 -0.12 81.32 0.13
N LYS A 5 0.93 81.36 -0.71
CA LYS A 5 1.70 80.26 -1.33
C LYS A 5 2.33 79.28 -0.32
N LYS A 6 2.41 77.99 -0.70
CA LYS A 6 3.48 77.06 -0.24
C LYS A 6 3.96 76.27 -1.47
N SER A 7 5.08 76.68 -2.08
CA SER A 7 6.46 76.28 -1.79
C SER A 7 6.74 74.83 -2.17
N LYS A 8 7.44 74.68 -3.30
CA LYS A 8 8.04 73.44 -3.79
C LYS A 8 9.30 73.17 -2.96
N ILE A 9 9.41 72.02 -2.31
CA ILE A 9 10.69 71.48 -1.85
C ILE A 9 10.87 70.08 -2.42
N LEU A 10 11.99 70.00 -3.13
CA LEU A 10 12.64 68.89 -3.78
C LEU A 10 13.35 68.03 -2.73
N ILE A 11 13.11 66.72 -2.69
CA ILE A 11 14.07 65.74 -2.18
C ILE A 11 14.18 64.60 -3.21
N LEU A 12 15.41 64.43 -3.66
CA LEU A 12 15.93 63.46 -4.62
C LEU A 12 16.30 62.15 -3.91
N LEU A 13 16.43 61.08 -4.70
CA LEU A 13 17.04 59.76 -4.43
C LEU A 13 16.03 58.68 -4.00
N LEU A 14 15.93 57.50 -4.62
CA LEU A 14 16.94 56.72 -5.34
C LEU A 14 16.26 55.76 -6.34
N LEU A 15 16.90 55.61 -7.49
CA LEU A 15 16.60 54.62 -8.53
C LEU A 15 16.84 53.19 -8.03
N VAL A 16 15.83 52.32 -8.14
CA VAL A 16 16.04 50.88 -8.32
C VAL A 16 15.11 50.41 -9.43
N PHE A 17 15.62 50.46 -10.66
CA PHE A 17 15.12 49.64 -11.75
C PHE A 17 15.69 48.24 -11.58
N ILE A 18 14.86 47.27 -11.18
CA ILE A 18 15.13 45.86 -11.49
C ILE A 18 13.91 45.29 -12.21
N SER A 19 14.06 45.35 -13.53
CA SER A 19 13.46 44.54 -14.59
C SER A 19 12.66 43.31 -14.14
N CYS A 20 11.40 43.27 -14.59
CA CYS A 20 10.68 42.02 -14.83
C CYS A 20 11.47 41.14 -15.82
N LYS A 21 11.78 39.90 -15.45
CA LYS A 21 11.94 38.76 -16.37
C LYS A 21 11.45 37.47 -15.69
N ASN A 22 10.51 36.83 -16.38
CA ASN A 22 10.13 35.42 -16.35
C ASN A 22 9.37 34.85 -15.12
N LEU A 23 8.05 34.80 -15.29
CA LEU A 23 7.23 33.66 -14.91
C LEU A 23 7.74 32.42 -15.67
N ASP A 24 8.25 31.42 -14.93
CA ASP A 24 8.00 29.99 -15.13
C ASP A 24 9.03 29.15 -14.38
N SER A 25 8.56 28.45 -13.34
CA SER A 25 8.70 26.99 -13.19
C SER A 25 8.28 26.61 -11.77
N ASN A 26 7.18 25.86 -11.71
CA ASN A 26 6.81 25.06 -10.57
C ASN A 26 8.03 24.25 -10.11
N LYS A 27 8.44 24.42 -8.85
CA LYS A 27 9.18 23.37 -8.14
C LYS A 27 8.19 22.26 -7.83
N GLU A 28 7.91 21.46 -8.84
CA GLU A 28 7.40 20.11 -8.67
C GLU A 28 8.44 19.39 -7.80
N LYS A 29 8.06 19.06 -6.56
CA LYS A 29 8.76 18.00 -5.82
C LYS A 29 8.56 16.76 -6.67
N THR A 30 9.55 16.42 -7.48
CA THR A 30 9.64 15.11 -8.09
C THR A 30 9.64 14.12 -6.95
N ASP A 31 8.50 13.48 -6.72
CA ASP A 31 8.44 12.17 -6.10
C ASP A 31 9.53 11.34 -6.76
N GLU A 32 10.59 11.07 -6.00
CA GLU A 32 11.65 10.18 -6.43
C GLU A 32 10.97 8.84 -6.65
N LYS A 33 10.61 8.55 -7.93
CA LYS A 33 10.01 7.29 -8.32
C LYS A 33 10.95 6.22 -7.81
N LYS A 34 10.54 5.52 -6.76
CA LYS A 34 11.19 4.30 -6.29
C LYS A 34 11.56 3.49 -7.54
N PRO A 35 12.84 3.15 -7.76
CA PRO A 35 13.26 2.56 -9.01
C PRO A 35 12.38 1.34 -9.29
N LEU A 36 11.81 1.29 -10.51
CA LEU A 36 11.18 0.06 -10.97
C LEU A 36 12.18 -1.08 -10.76
N PRO A 37 11.76 -2.22 -10.19
CA PRO A 37 12.67 -3.34 -9.97
C PRO A 37 13.41 -3.67 -11.25
N LYS A 38 14.74 -3.78 -11.15
CA LYS A 38 15.64 -4.13 -12.26
C LYS A 38 15.12 -5.40 -12.92
N ASN A 39 14.86 -5.36 -14.22
CA ASN A 39 14.28 -6.41 -15.07
C ASN A 39 14.66 -7.86 -14.66
N ILE A 40 13.89 -8.46 -13.74
CA ILE A 40 14.09 -9.84 -13.24
C ILE A 40 13.54 -10.87 -14.25
N LEU A 41 12.83 -10.44 -15.30
CA LEU A 41 12.20 -11.32 -16.30
C LEU A 41 13.20 -12.21 -17.07
N ASN A 42 14.50 -11.92 -16.99
CA ASN A 42 15.56 -12.76 -17.58
C ASN A 42 16.23 -13.71 -16.58
N LYS A 43 15.77 -13.75 -15.32
CA LYS A 43 16.32 -14.65 -14.30
C LYS A 43 15.71 -16.03 -14.46
N LYS A 44 16.49 -16.93 -15.07
CA LYS A 44 16.19 -18.36 -15.16
C LYS A 44 16.66 -19.03 -13.86
N THR A 45 15.76 -19.70 -13.16
CA THR A 45 16.09 -20.59 -12.03
C THR A 45 15.63 -21.99 -12.46
N ASP A 46 16.52 -22.98 -12.45
CA ASP A 46 16.31 -24.39 -12.88
C ASP A 46 14.93 -24.71 -13.49
N ASN A 47 14.88 -24.80 -14.82
CA ASN A 47 13.70 -25.02 -15.68
C ASN A 47 12.56 -23.98 -15.65
N TYR A 48 12.56 -23.01 -14.73
CA TYR A 48 11.53 -21.99 -14.65
C TYR A 48 11.97 -20.65 -15.26
N THR A 49 11.07 -20.06 -16.06
CA THR A 49 11.13 -18.68 -16.56
C THR A 49 10.18 -17.81 -15.75
N ILE A 50 10.66 -16.67 -15.24
CA ILE A 50 9.80 -15.68 -14.58
C ILE A 50 9.02 -14.91 -15.64
N VAL A 51 7.70 -15.04 -15.63
CA VAL A 51 6.81 -14.39 -16.60
C VAL A 51 6.08 -13.18 -16.02
N ALA A 52 6.11 -13.01 -14.70
CA ALA A 52 5.72 -11.78 -14.05
C ALA A 52 6.50 -11.59 -12.76
N ASP A 53 7.07 -10.40 -12.60
CA ASP A 53 7.72 -9.96 -11.37
C ASP A 53 6.82 -8.95 -10.65
N THR A 54 6.40 -9.31 -9.44
CA THR A 54 5.66 -8.47 -8.51
C THR A 54 4.29 -8.00 -9.03
N ILE A 55 3.40 -8.95 -9.31
CA ILE A 55 1.97 -8.69 -9.47
C ILE A 55 1.36 -8.39 -8.10
N VAL A 56 0.59 -7.31 -8.01
CA VAL A 56 -0.10 -6.90 -6.79
C VAL A 56 -1.62 -6.96 -7.00
N TYR A 57 -2.32 -7.75 -6.19
CA TYR A 57 -3.79 -7.83 -6.25
C TYR A 57 -4.40 -8.25 -4.92
N GLY A 58 -5.65 -7.84 -4.71
CA GLY A 58 -6.46 -8.21 -3.54
C GLY A 58 -7.40 -9.37 -3.85
N VAL A 59 -7.48 -10.34 -2.94
CA VAL A 59 -8.46 -11.43 -2.97
C VAL A 59 -9.36 -11.28 -1.75
N ILE A 60 -10.66 -11.16 -2.01
CA ILE A 60 -11.70 -11.17 -0.98
C ILE A 60 -11.75 -12.57 -0.39
N LEU A 61 -11.74 -12.69 0.94
CA LEU A 61 -11.82 -13.95 1.67
C LEU A 61 -13.11 -14.13 2.47
N LYS A 62 -13.99 -13.13 2.44
CA LYS A 62 -15.27 -13.16 3.14
C LYS A 62 -16.34 -12.60 2.23
N ASN A 63 -17.39 -13.38 2.02
CA ASN A 63 -18.59 -12.87 1.39
C ASN A 63 -19.38 -12.02 2.40
N SER A 64 -19.50 -10.72 2.14
CA SER A 64 -20.31 -9.80 2.94
C SER A 64 -21.63 -9.43 2.28
N ASN A 65 -21.89 -9.93 1.07
CA ASN A 65 -23.16 -9.77 0.38
C ASN A 65 -23.83 -11.15 0.21
N PRO A 66 -24.89 -11.47 0.96
CA PRO A 66 -25.54 -12.78 0.85
C PRO A 66 -26.16 -13.05 -0.52
N GLU A 67 -26.37 -12.01 -1.34
CA GLU A 67 -26.88 -12.15 -2.72
C GLU A 67 -25.76 -12.43 -3.75
N ASP A 68 -24.50 -12.35 -3.34
CA ASP A 68 -23.34 -12.65 -4.19
C ASP A 68 -22.98 -14.13 -4.13
N TYR A 69 -23.73 -14.93 -4.89
CA TYR A 69 -23.51 -16.37 -5.01
C TYR A 69 -22.15 -16.73 -5.64
N TRP A 70 -21.59 -15.84 -6.47
CA TRP A 70 -20.32 -16.11 -7.14
C TRP A 70 -19.14 -16.02 -6.16
N THR A 71 -19.13 -14.99 -5.31
CA THR A 71 -18.13 -14.88 -4.24
C THR A 71 -18.26 -16.04 -3.27
N GLU A 72 -19.48 -16.47 -2.92
CA GLU A 72 -19.69 -17.65 -2.08
C GLU A 72 -19.08 -18.92 -2.70
N GLU A 73 -19.35 -19.17 -3.98
CA GLU A 73 -18.85 -20.34 -4.70
C GLU A 73 -17.33 -20.35 -4.80
N CYS A 74 -16.72 -19.18 -5.03
CA CYS A 74 -15.27 -19.00 -5.07
C CYS A 74 -14.62 -19.25 -3.69
N LEU A 75 -15.34 -19.00 -2.60
CA LEU A 75 -14.83 -19.13 -1.24
C LEU A 75 -15.21 -20.43 -0.53
N ARG A 76 -16.03 -21.29 -1.13
CA ARG A 76 -16.57 -22.51 -0.49
C ARG A 76 -15.52 -23.45 0.14
N ASN A 77 -14.29 -23.41 -0.36
CA ASN A 77 -13.19 -24.29 0.07
C ASN A 77 -12.13 -23.59 0.93
N ILE A 78 -12.34 -22.33 1.32
CA ILE A 78 -11.35 -21.61 2.12
C ILE A 78 -11.56 -21.83 3.62
N ASP A 79 -10.50 -22.24 4.31
CA ASP A 79 -10.45 -22.18 5.76
C ASP A 79 -9.76 -20.88 6.20
N ARG A 80 -10.55 -19.80 6.21
CA ARG A 80 -10.07 -18.47 6.55
C ARG A 80 -9.46 -18.40 7.95
N LYS A 81 -10.05 -19.11 8.92
CA LYS A 81 -9.57 -19.14 10.30
C LYS A 81 -8.22 -19.84 10.41
N LYS A 82 -8.04 -20.95 9.69
CA LYS A 82 -6.75 -21.66 9.66
C LYS A 82 -5.64 -20.79 9.07
N ILE A 83 -5.93 -20.02 8.00
CA ILE A 83 -4.95 -19.08 7.42
C ILE A 83 -4.54 -18.03 8.46
N THR A 84 -5.51 -17.37 9.10
CA THR A 84 -5.21 -16.33 10.09
C THR A 84 -4.47 -16.88 11.30
N ASP A 85 -4.90 -18.03 11.83
CA ASP A 85 -4.25 -18.67 12.98
C ASP A 85 -2.79 -19.07 12.68
N ILE A 86 -2.50 -19.61 11.49
CA ILE A 86 -1.13 -19.95 11.09
C ILE A 86 -0.25 -18.70 11.08
N ILE A 87 -0.75 -17.59 10.51
CA ILE A 87 -0.01 -16.33 10.42
C ILE A 87 0.26 -15.75 11.80
N PHE A 88 -0.78 -15.57 12.62
CA PHE A 88 -0.63 -14.98 13.96
C PHE A 88 0.24 -15.86 14.86
N LYS A 89 0.10 -17.20 14.78
CA LYS A 89 0.99 -18.13 15.49
C LYS A 89 2.44 -17.94 15.06
N ALA A 90 2.71 -17.83 13.76
CA ALA A 90 4.06 -17.59 13.26
C ALA A 90 4.65 -16.24 13.72
N ILE A 91 3.82 -15.18 13.81
CA ILE A 91 4.24 -13.89 14.36
C ILE A 91 4.58 -14.02 15.86
N TYR A 92 3.71 -14.67 16.63
CA TYR A 92 3.88 -14.81 18.08
C TYR A 92 5.04 -15.71 18.47
N GLU A 93 5.38 -16.68 17.63
CA GLU A 93 6.57 -17.53 17.75
C GLU A 93 7.84 -16.84 17.21
N GLY A 94 7.74 -15.64 16.64
CA GLY A 94 8.88 -14.91 16.06
C GLY A 94 9.42 -15.52 14.75
N ARG A 95 8.69 -16.46 14.13
CA ARG A 95 9.07 -17.07 12.84
C ARG A 95 8.87 -16.13 11.66
N ILE A 96 7.94 -15.18 11.78
CA ILE A 96 7.74 -14.11 10.80
C ILE A 96 7.59 -12.77 11.51
N THR A 97 8.02 -11.69 10.86
CA THR A 97 7.87 -10.32 11.35
C THR A 97 6.76 -9.62 10.59
N ALA A 98 5.90 -8.92 11.33
CA ALA A 98 4.89 -8.03 10.78
C ALA A 98 5.44 -6.60 10.68
N TYR A 99 5.03 -5.88 9.65
CA TYR A 99 5.51 -4.54 9.34
C TYR A 99 4.32 -3.60 9.13
N ASP A 100 4.50 -2.33 9.49
CA ASP A 100 3.60 -1.28 9.07
C ASP A 100 3.55 -1.23 7.54
N TYR A 101 2.35 -1.13 6.98
CA TYR A 101 2.17 -1.18 5.53
C TYR A 101 2.76 0.06 4.82
N PHE A 102 2.67 1.24 5.44
CA PHE A 102 3.08 2.50 4.84
C PHE A 102 4.56 2.79 5.08
N GLU A 103 4.99 2.66 6.34
CA GLU A 103 6.35 3.01 6.78
C GLU A 103 7.33 1.83 6.64
N ASN A 104 6.81 0.61 6.47
CA ASN A 104 7.60 -0.63 6.42
C ASN A 104 8.49 -0.82 7.67
N THR A 105 8.08 -0.24 8.80
CA THR A 105 8.70 -0.40 10.11
C THR A 105 8.21 -1.70 10.74
N ALA A 106 9.11 -2.44 11.40
CA ALA A 106 8.74 -3.71 12.03
C ALA A 106 7.90 -3.45 13.30
N PHE A 107 6.79 -4.16 13.44
CA PHE A 107 6.05 -4.24 14.69
C PHE A 107 6.72 -5.24 15.65
N THR A 108 6.72 -4.90 16.92
CA THR A 108 6.96 -5.83 18.02
C THR A 108 5.77 -6.79 18.18
N ILE A 109 6.02 -7.94 18.81
CA ILE A 109 4.96 -8.93 19.09
C ILE A 109 3.85 -8.32 19.95
N ASP A 110 4.19 -7.46 20.92
CA ASP A 110 3.20 -6.85 21.80
C ASP A 110 2.37 -5.77 21.10
N GLU A 111 2.95 -5.04 20.14
CA GLU A 111 2.17 -4.17 19.25
C GLU A 111 1.15 -4.96 18.44
N ILE A 112 1.52 -6.12 17.90
CA ILE A 112 0.56 -6.98 17.17
C ILE A 112 -0.54 -7.49 18.10
N LYS A 113 -0.22 -7.95 19.31
CA LYS A 113 -1.23 -8.33 20.31
C LYS A 113 -2.16 -7.16 20.63
N ASN A 114 -1.63 -5.95 20.71
CA ASN A 114 -2.41 -4.74 20.99
C ASN A 114 -3.28 -4.31 19.79
N ILE A 115 -2.80 -4.51 18.56
CA ILE A 115 -3.60 -4.33 17.34
C ILE A 115 -4.76 -5.32 17.37
N GLU A 116 -4.50 -6.60 17.63
CA GLU A 116 -5.52 -7.66 17.66
C GLU A 116 -6.64 -7.38 18.69
N LYS A 117 -6.28 -6.86 19.87
CA LYS A 117 -7.24 -6.48 20.92
C LYS A 117 -8.22 -5.39 20.49
N LYS A 118 -7.89 -4.58 19.48
CA LYS A 118 -8.82 -3.58 18.95
C LYS A 118 -9.89 -4.33 18.15
N ASN A 119 -11.17 -4.15 18.52
CA ASN A 119 -12.30 -4.81 17.83
C ASN A 119 -12.26 -4.72 16.29
N LYS A 120 -11.68 -3.64 15.74
CA LYS A 120 -11.50 -3.44 14.30
C LYS A 120 -10.55 -4.46 13.63
N PHE A 121 -9.61 -5.04 14.38
CA PHE A 121 -8.55 -5.91 13.90
C PHE A 121 -8.55 -7.30 14.55
N ASN A 122 -9.70 -7.72 15.10
CA ASN A 122 -9.85 -9.08 15.58
C ASN A 122 -9.60 -10.07 14.42
N ARG A 123 -8.75 -11.07 14.64
CA ARG A 123 -8.30 -12.01 13.60
C ARG A 123 -9.42 -12.72 12.83
N ASP A 124 -10.60 -12.88 13.43
CA ASP A 124 -11.76 -13.54 12.81
C ASP A 124 -12.50 -12.62 11.81
N ARG A 125 -12.22 -11.32 11.86
CA ARG A 125 -12.80 -10.29 11.00
C ARG A 125 -12.02 -10.02 9.72
N PHE A 126 -10.92 -10.73 9.54
CA PHE A 126 -10.10 -10.62 8.35
C PHE A 126 -10.92 -10.90 7.08
N ALA A 127 -10.81 -10.08 6.04
CA ALA A 127 -11.73 -10.18 4.90
C ALA A 127 -11.08 -10.08 3.53
N GLN A 128 -9.81 -9.67 3.43
CA GLN A 128 -9.10 -9.58 2.16
C GLN A 128 -7.60 -9.73 2.34
N ILE A 129 -6.95 -10.61 1.56
CA ILE A 129 -5.49 -10.61 1.42
C ILE A 129 -5.11 -9.80 0.19
N GLN A 130 -4.21 -8.83 0.33
CA GLN A 130 -3.45 -8.35 -0.81
C GLN A 130 -2.17 -9.17 -0.94
N PHE A 131 -1.96 -9.77 -2.10
CA PHE A 131 -0.78 -10.53 -2.45
C PHE A 131 0.18 -9.66 -3.27
N ASN A 132 1.47 -9.83 -3.01
CA ASN A 132 2.53 -9.53 -3.97
C ASN A 132 3.12 -10.87 -4.43
N GLU A 133 3.12 -11.13 -5.73
CA GLU A 133 3.50 -12.43 -6.27
C GLU A 133 4.44 -12.34 -7.46
N GLU A 134 5.31 -13.35 -7.60
CA GLU A 134 6.02 -13.68 -8.83
C GLU A 134 5.33 -14.86 -9.50
N TRP A 135 5.22 -14.85 -10.83
CA TRP A 135 4.69 -15.97 -11.60
C TRP A 135 5.80 -16.59 -12.43
N LEU A 136 5.93 -17.91 -12.33
CA LEU A 136 6.95 -18.69 -13.00
C LEU A 136 6.31 -19.79 -13.85
N ILE A 137 6.90 -20.06 -15.00
CA ILE A 137 6.50 -21.15 -15.89
C ILE A 137 7.69 -22.07 -16.14
N ASP A 138 7.51 -23.36 -15.86
CA ASP A 138 8.36 -24.43 -16.36
C ASP A 138 7.92 -24.74 -17.79
N GLU A 139 8.69 -24.27 -18.76
CA GLU A 139 8.38 -24.42 -20.18
C GLU A 139 8.47 -25.88 -20.66
N ILE A 140 9.22 -26.73 -19.96
CA ILE A 140 9.43 -28.13 -20.33
C ILE A 140 8.24 -28.97 -19.86
N ASN A 141 7.86 -28.82 -18.58
CA ASN A 141 6.79 -29.61 -17.97
C ASN A 141 5.42 -28.93 -18.03
N LEU A 142 5.35 -27.71 -18.59
CA LEU A 142 4.16 -26.85 -18.63
C LEU A 142 3.51 -26.67 -17.25
N LYS A 143 4.32 -26.37 -16.24
CA LYS A 143 3.86 -26.09 -14.87
C LYS A 143 3.94 -24.60 -14.59
N MET A 144 2.89 -24.06 -13.97
CA MET A 144 2.87 -22.67 -13.50
C MET A 144 2.95 -22.64 -11.98
N GLU A 145 3.81 -21.78 -11.45
CA GLU A 145 3.95 -21.52 -10.02
C GLU A 145 3.66 -20.04 -9.73
N LYS A 146 2.84 -19.78 -8.71
CA LYS A 146 2.67 -18.45 -8.13
C LYS A 146 3.42 -18.41 -6.80
N ARG A 147 4.46 -17.57 -6.71
CA ARG A 147 5.25 -17.38 -5.50
C ARG A 147 4.82 -16.11 -4.79
N VAL A 148 4.14 -16.26 -3.66
CA VAL A 148 3.76 -15.12 -2.82
C VAL A 148 5.00 -14.61 -2.07
N THR A 149 5.41 -13.38 -2.32
CA THR A 149 6.58 -12.76 -1.68
C THR A 149 6.20 -11.93 -0.45
N SER A 150 4.99 -11.39 -0.43
CA SER A 150 4.43 -10.75 0.75
C SER A 150 2.91 -10.72 0.71
N ILE A 151 2.30 -10.61 1.88
CA ILE A 151 0.86 -10.39 1.98
C ILE A 151 0.54 -9.25 2.94
N ILE A 152 -0.61 -8.61 2.71
CA ILE A 152 -1.19 -7.62 3.61
C ILE A 152 -2.58 -8.10 4.01
N LEU A 153 -2.85 -8.05 5.31
CA LEU A 153 -4.15 -8.40 5.84
C LEU A 153 -5.07 -7.14 5.87
N GLY A 154 -6.06 -7.08 4.98
CA GLY A 154 -7.21 -6.17 4.97
C GLY A 154 -8.45 -6.58 5.80
N TYR A 155 -9.03 -5.59 6.48
CA TYR A 155 -10.27 -5.67 7.27
C TYR A 155 -11.36 -4.81 6.67
N GLU A 156 -12.61 -5.29 6.66
CA GLU A 156 -13.74 -4.53 6.12
C GLU A 156 -13.97 -3.22 6.89
N LEU A 157 -14.11 -2.15 6.12
CA LEU A 157 -14.64 -0.88 6.56
C LEU A 157 -16.07 -0.76 6.07
N TYR A 158 -16.98 -0.46 6.98
CA TYR A 158 -18.41 -0.35 6.71
C TYR A 158 -18.84 1.11 6.62
N ASP A 159 -19.78 1.41 5.73
CA ASP A 159 -20.45 2.70 5.67
C ASP A 159 -21.58 2.83 6.72
N LYS A 160 -22.26 3.97 6.73
CA LYS A 160 -23.39 4.22 7.65
C LYS A 160 -24.60 3.30 7.41
N LYS A 161 -24.66 2.61 6.27
CA LYS A 161 -25.71 1.65 5.89
C LYS A 161 -25.26 0.20 6.10
N ASN A 162 -24.13 0.00 6.81
CA ASN A 162 -23.53 -1.30 7.06
C ASN A 162 -23.13 -2.07 5.78
N LYS A 163 -22.80 -1.35 4.69
CA LYS A 163 -22.23 -1.93 3.47
C LYS A 163 -20.71 -1.82 3.50
N VAL A 164 -20.01 -2.83 2.97
CA VAL A 164 -18.55 -2.79 2.82
C VAL A 164 -18.19 -1.67 1.84
N LYS A 165 -17.39 -0.71 2.32
CA LYS A 165 -16.93 0.46 1.57
C LYS A 165 -15.49 0.31 1.09
N ALA A 166 -14.64 -0.31 1.91
CA ALA A 166 -13.21 -0.45 1.65
C ALA A 166 -12.60 -1.53 2.55
N TYR A 167 -11.32 -1.82 2.35
CA TYR A 167 -10.52 -2.67 3.23
C TYR A 167 -9.36 -1.87 3.84
N SER A 168 -9.20 -1.96 5.16
CA SER A 168 -8.10 -1.32 5.90
C SER A 168 -6.98 -2.32 6.09
N ALA A 169 -5.77 -1.99 5.63
CA ALA A 169 -4.57 -2.76 5.96
C ALA A 169 -4.34 -2.73 7.48
N ALA A 170 -3.94 -3.87 8.06
CA ALA A 170 -3.43 -3.94 9.43
C ALA A 170 -1.90 -3.95 9.44
N PHE A 171 -1.30 -4.91 8.75
CA PHE A 171 0.15 -5.05 8.64
C PHE A 171 0.50 -5.89 7.42
N LYS A 172 1.75 -5.73 6.98
CA LYS A 172 2.39 -6.51 5.91
C LYS A 172 3.28 -7.60 6.53
N ILE A 173 3.31 -8.78 5.92
CA ILE A 173 4.32 -9.80 6.21
C ILE A 173 5.05 -10.19 4.92
N TYR A 174 6.34 -10.47 5.03
CA TYR A 174 7.14 -11.03 3.94
C TYR A 174 7.22 -12.55 4.10
N LEU A 175 7.14 -13.26 2.98
CA LEU A 175 7.19 -14.72 2.88
C LEU A 175 8.37 -15.12 2.00
N ASN A 176 8.77 -16.39 2.08
CA ASN A 176 9.81 -16.97 1.21
C ASN A 176 11.13 -16.17 1.22
N LYS A 177 11.60 -15.80 2.42
CA LYS A 177 12.94 -15.22 2.63
C LYS A 177 14.03 -16.27 2.49
#